data_AF-A0A259JGD0-F1
#
_entry.id   AF-A0A259JGD0-F1
#
_cell.length_a   1.000
_cell.length_b   1.000
_cell.length_c   1.000
_cell.angle_alpha   90.00
_cell.angle_beta   90.00
_cell.angle_gamma   90.00
#
_symmetry.space_group_name_H-M   'P 1'
#
loop_
_entity.id
_entity.type
_entity.pdbx_description
1 polymer ?
#
loop_
_entity_poly.entity_id
_entity_poly.type
_entity_poly.pdbx_seq_one_letter_code
_entity_poly.pdbx_strand_id
1 'polypeptide(L)' 'ADEVAFKAPIQAQYDRQGHPYYSSARLWDDGVIDPVDTRMVLALALSASLNAPARETRFGVFRM' A
#
# COMPACT_ATOMS: atom_id res chain seq x y z
N ALA A 1 -13.70 -2.81 -32.44
CA ALA A 1 -12.34 -2.26 -32.63
C ALA A 1 -12.23 -0.91 -31.95
N ASP A 2 -13.16 0.01 -32.24
CA ASP A 2 -13.15 1.39 -31.69
C ASP A 2 -13.25 1.46 -30.16
N GLU A 3 -14.09 0.62 -29.53
CA GLU A 3 -14.20 0.59 -28.07
C GLU A 3 -12.90 0.15 -27.38
N VAL A 4 -12.19 -0.83 -27.95
CA VAL A 4 -10.90 -1.29 -27.44
C VAL A 4 -9.85 -0.18 -27.60
N ALA A 5 -9.80 0.46 -28.77
CA ALA A 5 -8.92 1.59 -29.02
C ALA A 5 -9.19 2.77 -28.08
N PHE A 6 -10.46 3.03 -27.74
CA PHE A 6 -10.86 4.07 -26.80
C PHE A 6 -10.44 3.76 -25.35
N LYS A 7 -10.58 2.51 -24.91
CA LYS A 7 -10.24 2.09 -23.53
C LYS A 7 -8.74 1.85 -23.32
N ALA A 8 -8.01 1.48 -24.37
CA ALA A 8 -6.57 1.18 -24.31
C ALA A 8 -5.72 2.25 -23.58
N PRO A 9 -5.84 3.56 -23.85
CA PRO A 9 -5.04 4.56 -23.13
C PRO A 9 -5.35 4.62 -21.63
N ILE A 10 -6.61 4.41 -21.24
CA ILE A 10 -7.01 4.40 -19.83
C ILE A 10 -6.45 3.15 -19.14
N GLN A 11 -6.57 1.97 -19.75
CA GLN A 11 -5.98 0.75 -19.20
C GLN A 11 -4.46 0.90 -19.01
N ALA A 12 -3.76 1.39 -20.03
CA ALA A 12 -2.32 1.63 -19.95
C ALA A 12 -1.95 2.66 -18.86
N GLN A 13 -2.78 3.68 -18.64
CA GLN A 13 -2.59 4.61 -17.54
C GLN A 13 -2.70 3.91 -16.19
N TYR A 14 -3.74 3.09 -15.98
CA TYR A 14 -3.95 2.36 -14.73
C TYR A 14 -2.84 1.33 -14.49
N ASP A 15 -2.39 0.60 -15.52
CA ASP A 15 -1.28 -0.35 -15.41
C ASP A 15 0.01 0.35 -14.99
N ARG A 16 0.29 1.52 -15.60
CA ARG A 16 1.48 2.30 -15.26
C ARG A 16 1.40 2.90 -13.84
N GLN A 17 0.26 3.49 -13.48
CA GLN A 17 0.12 4.22 -12.21
C GLN A 17 -0.18 3.29 -11.02
N GLY A 18 -0.70 2.10 -11.28
CA GLY A 18 -0.94 1.05 -10.28
C GLY A 18 0.25 0.13 -10.06
N HIS A 19 1.31 0.22 -10.87
CA HIS A 19 2.51 -0.61 -10.69
C HIS A 19 3.19 -0.30 -9.34
N PRO A 20 3.69 -1.31 -8.59
CA PRO A 20 4.31 -1.10 -7.28
C PRO A 20 5.39 0.00 -7.27
N TYR A 21 6.28 0.00 -8.27
CA TYR A 21 7.30 1.05 -8.40
C TYR A 21 6.76 2.47 -8.62
N TYR A 22 5.58 2.64 -9.20
CA TYR A 22 4.96 3.95 -9.32
C TYR A 22 4.56 4.51 -7.95
N SER A 23 4.07 3.62 -7.06
CA SER A 23 3.70 3.89 -5.67
C SER A 23 4.93 4.21 -4.82
N SER A 24 5.94 3.32 -4.80
CA SER A 24 7.14 3.52 -3.96
C SER A 24 7.97 4.73 -4.37
N ALA A 25 8.02 5.07 -5.67
CA ALA A 25 8.68 6.29 -6.14
C ALA A 25 8.05 7.59 -5.60
N ARG A 26 6.85 7.50 -5.01
CA ARG A 26 6.09 8.62 -4.42
C ARG A 26 5.91 8.50 -2.91
N LEU A 27 6.54 7.50 -2.30
CA LEU A 27 6.43 7.22 -0.86
C LEU A 27 4.96 7.01 -0.41
N TRP A 28 4.12 6.46 -1.27
CA TRP A 28 2.79 6.01 -0.87
C TRP A 28 2.85 4.74 -0.02
N ASP A 29 3.95 4.01 -0.14
CA ASP A 29 4.37 2.89 0.69
C ASP A 29 5.82 3.10 1.15
N ASP A 30 6.22 2.39 2.20
CA ASP A 30 7.59 2.42 2.74
C ASP A 30 8.56 1.50 1.98
N GLY A 31 8.11 0.85 0.90
CA GLY A 31 8.92 0.02 0.01
C GLY A 31 8.22 -1.26 -0.46
N VAL A 32 8.55 -1.70 -1.69
CA VAL A 32 8.23 -3.06 -2.19
C VAL A 32 9.22 -4.05 -1.60
N ILE A 33 8.70 -5.15 -1.04
CA ILE A 33 9.51 -6.23 -0.46
C ILE A 33 9.35 -7.53 -1.24
N ASP A 34 10.34 -8.42 -1.14
CA ASP A 34 10.17 -9.81 -1.57
C ASP A 34 9.05 -10.46 -0.72
N PRO A 35 8.04 -11.09 -1.34
CA PRO A 35 7.00 -11.79 -0.60
C PRO A 35 7.52 -12.76 0.47
N VAL A 36 8.67 -13.40 0.26
CA VAL A 36 9.26 -14.33 1.24
C VAL A 36 9.75 -13.63 2.52
N ASP A 37 10.07 -12.35 2.44
CA ASP A 37 10.60 -11.55 3.55
C ASP A 37 9.51 -10.96 4.45
N THR A 38 8.23 -11.11 4.08
CA THR A 38 7.08 -10.54 4.80
C THR A 38 7.14 -10.81 6.31
N ARG A 39 7.47 -12.04 6.73
CA ARG A 39 7.58 -12.41 8.16
C ARG A 39 8.68 -11.62 8.86
N MET A 40 9.85 -11.51 8.23
CA MET A 40 11.01 -10.83 8.80
C MET A 40 10.74 -9.34 8.96
N VAL A 41 10.22 -8.70 7.91
CA VAL A 41 9.89 -7.27 7.91
C VAL A 41 8.87 -6.94 9.00
N LEU A 42 7.78 -7.72 9.11
CA LEU A 42 6.77 -7.53 10.16
C LEU A 42 7.33 -7.75 11.56
N ALA A 43 8.18 -8.77 11.77
CA ALA A 43 8.77 -9.03 13.07
C ALA A 43 9.64 -7.86 13.55
N LEU A 44 10.46 -7.29 12.66
CA LEU A 44 11.30 -6.14 12.96
C LEU A 44 10.46 -4.88 13.21
N ALA A 45 9.45 -4.61 12.38
CA ALA A 45 8.57 -3.45 12.52
C ALA A 45 7.78 -3.48 13.84
N LEU A 46 7.28 -4.65 14.25
CA LEU A 46 6.62 -4.84 15.54
C LEU A 46 7.60 -4.63 16.70
N SER A 47 8.80 -5.23 16.64
CA SER A 47 9.84 -5.04 17.65
C SER A 47 10.23 -3.57 17.80
N ALA A 48 10.31 -2.82 16.70
CA ALA A 48 10.59 -1.38 16.73
C ALA A 48 9.44 -0.59 17.37
N SER A 49 8.20 -0.90 17.00
CA SER A 49 6.99 -0.21 17.49
C SER A 49 6.78 -0.35 18.99
N LEU A 50 7.20 -1.47 19.58
CA LEU A 50 7.07 -1.74 21.02
C LEU A 50 7.97 -0.88 21.92
N ASN A 51 8.85 -0.05 21.35
CA ASN A 51 9.61 0.95 22.13
C ASN A 51 8.75 2.14 22.56
N ALA A 52 7.54 2.31 22.00
CA ALA A 52 6.58 3.31 22.42
C ALA A 52 5.47 2.67 23.28
N PRO A 53 4.94 3.39 24.30
CA PRO A 53 3.83 2.87 25.10
C PRO A 53 2.55 2.73 24.26
N ALA A 54 1.77 1.68 24.55
CA ALA A 54 0.44 1.52 23.98
C ALA A 54 -0.46 2.69 24.41
N ARG A 55 -1.30 3.16 23.48
CA ARG A 55 -2.25 4.26 23.71
C ARG A 55 -3.67 3.72 23.79
N GLU A 56 -4.49 4.29 24.66
CA GLU A 56 -5.92 4.02 24.66
C GLU A 56 -6.58 4.54 23.38
N THR A 57 -7.41 3.72 22.75
CA THR A 57 -8.17 4.10 21.55
C THR A 57 -9.52 4.69 21.96
N ARG A 58 -9.82 5.90 21.50
CA ARG A 58 -11.15 6.52 21.64
C ARG A 58 -11.83 6.57 20.28
N PHE A 59 -12.91 5.82 20.13
CA PHE A 59 -13.68 5.79 18.89
C PHE A 59 -14.65 6.97 18.77
N GLY A 60 -14.99 7.32 17.53
CA GLY A 60 -16.09 8.23 17.22
C GLY A 60 -17.47 7.55 17.29
N VAL A 61 -18.48 8.22 16.75
CA VAL A 61 -19.85 7.67 16.68
C VAL A 61 -19.92 6.59 15.60
N PHE A 62 -20.42 5.41 15.97
CA PHE A 62 -20.77 4.37 15.02
C PHE A 62 -22.15 4.65 14.42
N ARG A 63 -22.26 4.67 13.08
CA ARG A 63 -23.54 4.71 12.38
C ARG A 63 -24.10 3.29 12.32
N MET A 64 -25.21 3.07 13.02
CA MET A 64 -25.98 1.82 13.02
C MET A 64 -26.93 1.74 11.83
#